data_AF-A0AAJ1R3P4-F1
#
_entry.id   AF-A0AAJ1R3P4-F1
#
_cell.length_a   1.000
_cell.length_b   1.000
_cell.length_c   1.000
_cell.angle_alpha   90.00
_cell.angle_beta   90.00
_cell.angle_gamma   90.00
#
_symmetry.space_group_name_H-M   'P 1'
#
loop_
_entity.id
_entity.type
_entity.pdbx_description
1 polymer ?
#
loop_
_entity_poly.entity_id
_entity_poly.type
_entity_poly.pdbx_seq_one_letter_code
_entity_poly.pdbx_strand_id
1 'polypeptide(L)'
;MTDKQKEKLERIFEIIKDELEPETEYYSYQTYRSRQSFYKITDGRTDDQVPKVIHWKNEEENLEGTDLNILDVLYDSDEDPQYSEINFFTLSKDKGFTKQPVDAQLIVEIMRLELFSHIKPGSGRLEESFIKIIPDPQSDRLNLDIFTKIYDSDGEIREYEYAQVDKFVDCLYHEADKKLKMIYTSASETAVDIQTIPEIQGLTKLYAPVEDLSLNSSDIQRIYEFLESWSDSKIAKALEVINENPDVKADIEKRYLNLIKLRAGDNAGLESFAKAGLTRKEFNLLNGKQIDKNFISLSYFSKEECKLIVDFIGSLVLNYLNINQFKNKAESAETESDLVEIYSTAADMVKKGILEEAKKNPDGWFSKLSVKFANLKVEDVMFEKTDFSIPDSDQLKAFIFYLGINNRREVYFDVFQSYCKELSEFFWFLPSVPKSSWGDTELALPKYTLKFQRTVIYKLGDGKRWRNKSFPEKSSK
;
A
#
# COMPACT_ATOMS: atom_id res chain seq x y z
N MET A 1 13.18 -11.04 31.57
CA MET A 1 14.46 -10.42 31.94
C MET A 1 15.33 -11.50 32.54
N THR A 2 16.47 -11.78 31.92
CA THR A 2 17.41 -12.81 32.39
C THR A 2 18.16 -12.33 33.63
N ASP A 3 18.73 -13.24 34.43
CA ASP A 3 19.48 -12.84 35.63
C ASP A 3 20.73 -12.02 35.28
N LYS A 4 21.38 -12.32 34.15
CA LYS A 4 22.49 -11.52 33.59
C LYS A 4 22.06 -10.10 33.23
N GLN A 5 20.85 -9.95 32.68
CA GLN A 5 20.29 -8.64 32.34
C GLN A 5 20.00 -7.83 33.61
N LYS A 6 19.43 -8.46 34.65
CA LYS A 6 19.20 -7.82 35.95
C LYS A 6 20.49 -7.30 36.58
N GLU A 7 21.53 -8.14 36.64
CA GLU A 7 22.82 -7.76 37.23
C GLU A 7 23.44 -6.54 36.52
N LYS A 8 23.38 -6.51 35.19
CA LYS A 8 23.85 -5.35 34.40
C LYS A 8 23.03 -4.09 34.68
N LEU A 9 21.70 -4.19 34.73
CA LEU A 9 20.82 -3.05 35.02
C LEU A 9 20.99 -2.54 36.45
N GLU A 10 21.24 -3.41 37.44
CA GLU A 10 21.57 -3.01 38.81
C GLU A 10 22.89 -2.23 38.87
N ARG A 11 23.92 -2.67 38.15
CA ARG A 11 25.19 -1.93 38.04
C ARG A 11 25.01 -0.56 37.39
N ILE A 12 24.23 -0.49 36.30
CA ILE A 12 23.89 0.77 35.63
C ILE A 12 23.14 1.68 36.60
N PHE A 13 22.15 1.15 37.31
CA PHE A 13 21.35 1.92 38.26
C PHE A 13 22.20 2.57 39.35
N GLU A 14 23.15 1.83 39.94
CA GLU A 14 24.05 2.37 40.96
C GLU A 14 24.93 3.53 40.46
N ILE A 15 25.22 3.59 39.15
CA ILE A 15 25.96 4.69 38.52
C ILE A 15 25.07 5.92 38.35
N ILE A 16 23.83 5.73 37.89
CA ILE A 16 22.96 6.84 37.44
C ILE A 16 21.97 7.34 38.51
N LYS A 17 21.76 6.59 39.61
CA LYS A 17 20.67 6.87 40.57
C LYS A 17 20.68 8.28 41.19
N ASP A 18 21.85 8.88 41.31
CA ASP A 18 22.00 10.22 41.89
C ASP A 18 21.62 11.33 40.91
N GLU A 19 21.55 11.03 39.61
CA GLU A 19 21.08 11.93 38.56
C GLU A 19 19.56 11.86 38.34
N LEU A 20 18.89 10.86 38.92
CA LEU A 20 17.44 10.70 38.82
C LEU A 20 16.71 11.67 39.76
N GLU A 21 15.60 12.23 39.28
CA GLU A 21 14.71 13.09 40.06
C GLU A 21 14.01 12.26 41.16
N PRO A 22 13.93 12.78 42.42
CA PRO A 22 13.13 12.14 43.46
C PRO A 22 11.65 12.05 43.05
N GLU A 23 10.98 10.99 43.49
CA GLU A 23 9.53 10.78 43.28
C GLU A 23 9.08 10.78 41.80
N THR A 24 10.02 10.64 40.87
CA THR A 24 9.77 10.62 39.42
C THR A 24 9.95 9.21 38.88
N GLU A 25 9.00 8.77 38.06
CA GLU A 25 9.10 7.55 37.29
C GLU A 25 9.31 7.87 35.81
N TYR A 26 10.32 7.23 35.23
CA TYR A 26 10.66 7.31 33.83
C TYR A 26 10.20 6.03 33.13
N TYR A 27 9.71 6.16 31.91
CA TYR A 27 9.11 5.08 31.13
C TYR A 27 9.87 4.88 29.82
N SER A 28 10.07 3.63 29.42
CA SER A 28 10.69 3.29 28.13
C SER A 28 10.02 2.03 27.59
N TYR A 29 9.88 1.92 26.28
CA TYR A 29 9.30 0.74 25.66
C TYR A 29 9.98 0.34 24.36
N GLN A 30 9.85 -0.93 24.02
CA GLN A 30 10.19 -1.46 22.71
C GLN A 30 9.04 -2.30 22.16
N THR A 31 8.69 -2.01 20.92
CA THR A 31 7.87 -2.85 20.04
C THR A 31 8.78 -3.40 18.94
N TYR A 32 8.29 -4.34 18.13
CA TYR A 32 9.04 -4.79 16.96
C TYR A 32 9.26 -3.69 15.89
N ARG A 33 8.45 -2.61 15.91
CA ARG A 33 8.56 -1.48 14.96
C ARG A 33 9.38 -0.29 15.46
N SER A 34 9.55 -0.18 16.78
CA SER A 34 10.04 1.06 17.39
C SER A 34 10.63 0.79 18.77
N ARG A 35 11.76 1.45 19.04
CA ARG A 35 12.37 1.57 20.37
C ARG A 35 12.20 3.01 20.83
N GLN A 36 11.74 3.19 22.05
CA GLN A 36 11.53 4.49 22.66
C GLN A 36 12.47 4.65 23.85
N SER A 37 13.30 5.68 23.85
CA SER A 37 14.13 6.04 25.00
C SER A 37 13.29 6.47 26.22
N PHE A 38 13.92 6.68 27.38
CA PHE A 38 13.20 7.09 28.56
C PHE A 38 12.55 8.46 28.38
N TYR A 39 11.31 8.55 28.82
CA TYR A 39 10.54 9.79 28.96
C TYR A 39 9.90 9.83 30.34
N LYS A 40 9.50 11.02 30.80
CA LYS A 40 8.61 11.17 31.96
C LYS A 40 7.24 11.66 31.51
N ILE A 41 6.24 11.58 32.38
CA ILE A 41 4.90 12.09 32.09
C ILE A 41 4.69 13.40 32.87
N THR A 42 4.51 14.48 32.13
CA THR A 42 4.22 15.82 32.69
C THR A 42 2.89 16.30 32.10
N ASP A 43 1.92 16.64 32.96
CA ASP A 43 0.57 17.08 32.55
C ASP A 43 -0.12 16.14 31.53
N GLY A 44 0.06 14.82 31.71
CA GLY A 44 -0.51 13.79 30.84
C GLY A 44 0.13 13.70 29.44
N ARG A 45 1.31 14.30 29.25
CA ARG A 45 2.08 14.27 27.99
C ARG A 45 3.44 13.61 28.22
N THR A 46 3.99 13.03 27.17
CA THR A 46 5.39 12.61 27.19
C THR A 46 6.28 13.84 27.25
N ASP A 47 7.25 13.81 28.15
CA ASP A 47 8.22 14.85 28.39
C ASP A 47 9.61 14.25 28.24
N ASP A 48 10.35 14.73 27.25
CA ASP A 48 11.71 14.29 26.95
C ASP A 48 12.77 15.01 27.80
N GLN A 49 12.38 15.94 28.69
CA GLN A 49 13.29 16.55 29.65
C GLN A 49 13.63 15.59 30.79
N VAL A 50 14.39 14.56 30.43
CA VAL A 50 14.93 13.54 31.34
C VAL A 50 16.44 13.75 31.54
N PRO A 51 17.03 13.21 32.63
CA PRO A 51 18.47 13.22 32.81
C PRO A 51 19.21 12.71 31.57
N LYS A 52 20.30 13.40 31.20
CA LYS A 52 21.05 13.08 29.96
C LYS A 52 21.44 11.62 29.88
N VAL A 53 21.85 11.03 31.01
CA VAL A 53 22.26 9.62 31.15
C VAL A 53 21.23 8.60 30.69
N ILE A 54 19.94 8.95 30.65
CA ILE A 54 18.85 8.06 30.19
C ILE A 54 18.14 8.56 28.93
N HIS A 55 18.59 9.66 28.34
CA HIS A 55 17.97 10.29 27.18
C HIS A 55 18.43 9.65 25.85
N TRP A 56 17.60 9.71 24.81
CA TRP A 56 17.88 9.15 23.46
C TRP A 56 19.18 9.66 22.80
N LYS A 57 19.70 10.80 23.24
CA LYS A 57 20.93 11.38 22.68
C LYS A 57 22.20 10.67 23.16
N ASN A 58 22.06 9.80 24.17
CA ASN A 58 23.11 8.90 24.64
C ASN A 58 22.99 7.49 24.01
N GLU A 59 22.14 7.30 22.99
CA GLU A 59 21.91 6.00 22.35
C GLU A 59 23.19 5.30 21.86
N GLU A 60 24.21 6.06 21.45
CA GLU A 60 25.46 5.54 20.90
C GLU A 60 26.67 5.66 21.84
N GLU A 61 26.48 6.22 23.04
CA GLU A 61 27.58 6.47 23.98
C GLU A 61 27.42 5.59 25.22
N ASN A 62 28.47 4.84 25.56
CA ASN A 62 28.52 4.15 26.85
C ASN A 62 28.41 5.17 27.99
N LEU A 63 27.85 4.75 29.13
CA LEU A 63 27.89 5.56 30.34
C LEU A 63 29.34 5.93 30.65
N GLU A 64 29.59 7.20 30.92
CA GLU A 64 30.93 7.77 31.06
C GLU A 64 31.78 6.94 32.04
N GLY A 65 32.94 6.46 31.57
CA GLY A 65 33.84 5.62 32.37
C GLY A 65 33.46 4.13 32.44
N THR A 66 32.52 3.66 31.62
CA THR A 66 32.10 2.24 31.56
C THR A 66 32.00 1.71 30.13
N ASP A 67 31.79 0.39 30.00
CA ASP A 67 31.46 -0.32 28.76
C ASP A 67 29.96 -0.64 28.65
N LEU A 68 29.10 0.04 29.43
CA LEU A 68 27.68 -0.24 29.53
C LEU A 68 26.84 0.81 28.79
N ASN A 69 25.98 0.33 27.89
CA ASN A 69 24.92 1.10 27.25
C ASN A 69 23.55 0.63 27.78
N ILE A 70 22.70 1.58 28.20
CA ILE A 70 21.41 1.25 28.85
C ILE A 70 20.48 0.51 27.88
N LEU A 71 20.36 0.98 26.64
CA LEU A 71 19.39 0.44 25.69
C LEU A 71 19.83 -0.93 25.16
N ASP A 72 21.13 -1.15 24.97
CA ASP A 72 21.67 -2.48 24.63
C ASP A 72 21.37 -3.51 25.71
N VAL A 73 21.40 -3.09 26.98
CA VAL A 73 21.05 -3.97 28.09
C VAL A 73 19.54 -4.16 28.22
N LEU A 74 18.72 -3.14 27.92
CA LEU A 74 17.25 -3.25 27.99
C LEU A 74 16.68 -4.11 26.85
N TYR A 75 17.24 -4.00 25.65
CA TYR A 75 16.60 -4.45 24.41
C TYR A 75 17.40 -5.50 23.65
N ASP A 76 18.29 -6.23 24.34
CA ASP A 76 19.18 -7.30 23.85
C ASP A 76 19.17 -7.41 22.32
N SER A 77 20.14 -6.77 21.66
CA SER A 77 20.12 -6.57 20.20
C SER A 77 20.03 -7.85 19.37
N ASP A 78 20.27 -9.01 19.99
CA ASP A 78 20.21 -10.34 19.37
C ASP A 78 18.81 -10.99 19.46
N GLU A 79 17.87 -10.42 20.23
CA GLU A 79 16.47 -10.86 20.34
C GLU A 79 15.51 -9.80 19.79
N ASP A 80 15.03 -10.00 18.55
CA ASP A 80 13.92 -9.19 18.04
C ASP A 80 12.63 -9.51 18.83
N PRO A 81 11.92 -8.49 19.35
CA PRO A 81 10.63 -8.70 20.00
C PRO A 81 9.67 -9.42 19.07
N GLN A 82 8.92 -10.39 19.58
CA GLN A 82 7.83 -11.00 18.82
C GLN A 82 6.81 -9.91 18.44
N TYR A 83 6.13 -10.07 17.30
CA TYR A 83 5.13 -9.10 16.81
C TYR A 83 4.03 -8.78 17.84
N SER A 84 3.75 -9.73 18.74
CA SER A 84 2.75 -9.63 19.80
C SER A 84 3.24 -8.99 21.09
N GLU A 85 4.53 -8.68 21.23
CA GLU A 85 5.12 -8.28 22.50
C GLU A 85 5.54 -6.81 22.54
N ILE A 86 5.26 -6.17 23.68
CA ILE A 86 5.85 -4.89 24.05
C ILE A 86 6.69 -5.13 25.29
N ASN A 87 7.95 -4.76 25.21
CA ASN A 87 8.81 -4.67 26.39
C ASN A 87 8.62 -3.29 27.00
N PHE A 88 7.98 -3.20 28.16
CA PHE A 88 7.79 -1.94 28.88
C PHE A 88 8.63 -1.91 30.16
N PHE A 89 9.43 -0.87 30.30
CA PHE A 89 10.34 -0.66 31.41
C PHE A 89 10.00 0.63 32.14
N THR A 90 10.09 0.60 33.47
CA THR A 90 10.11 1.81 34.30
C THR A 90 11.43 1.93 35.03
N LEU A 91 11.81 3.17 35.33
CA LEU A 91 12.99 3.52 36.11
C LEU A 91 12.60 4.58 37.12
N SER A 92 12.98 4.39 38.39
CA SER A 92 12.84 5.42 39.43
C SER A 92 14.00 5.36 40.40
N LYS A 93 14.23 6.46 41.11
CA LYS A 93 15.30 6.54 42.13
C LYS A 93 15.14 5.54 43.26
N ASP A 94 13.90 5.19 43.61
CA ASP A 94 13.63 4.31 44.76
C ASP A 94 13.57 2.83 44.39
N LYS A 95 13.17 2.50 43.15
CA LYS A 95 12.93 1.12 42.72
C LYS A 95 13.93 0.61 41.67
N GLY A 96 14.75 1.47 41.10
CA GLY A 96 15.61 1.12 39.97
C GLY A 96 14.82 0.74 38.73
N PHE A 97 15.41 -0.09 37.88
CA PHE A 97 14.76 -0.61 36.67
C PHE A 97 13.74 -1.69 37.02
N THR A 98 12.52 -1.56 36.52
CA THR A 98 11.50 -2.60 36.57
C THR A 98 10.97 -2.90 35.17
N LYS A 99 10.66 -4.16 34.90
CA LYS A 99 9.94 -4.57 33.69
C LYS A 99 8.48 -4.81 34.08
N GLN A 100 7.56 -4.09 33.44
CA GLN A 100 6.13 -4.26 33.69
C GLN A 100 5.55 -5.31 32.74
N PRO A 101 4.59 -6.13 33.18
CA PRO A 101 3.73 -6.86 32.26
C PRO A 101 2.93 -5.84 31.44
N VAL A 102 2.75 -6.13 30.15
CA VAL A 102 1.95 -5.29 29.26
C VAL A 102 0.63 -5.98 29.00
N ASP A 103 -0.47 -5.30 29.29
CA ASP A 103 -1.82 -5.72 28.99
C ASP A 103 -2.52 -4.68 28.09
N ALA A 104 -3.74 -4.98 27.66
CA ALA A 104 -4.53 -4.06 26.83
C ALA A 104 -4.73 -2.67 27.47
N GLN A 105 -4.82 -2.58 28.80
CA GLN A 105 -4.99 -1.30 29.49
C GLN A 105 -3.76 -0.42 29.31
N LEU A 106 -2.59 -0.94 29.62
CA LEU A 106 -1.33 -0.22 29.48
C LEU A 106 -1.09 0.19 28.01
N ILE A 107 -1.41 -0.69 27.04
CA ILE A 107 -1.28 -0.37 25.62
C ILE A 107 -2.17 0.82 25.24
N VAL A 108 -3.44 0.81 25.64
CA VAL A 108 -4.37 1.92 25.36
C VAL A 108 -3.92 3.21 26.04
N GLU A 109 -3.37 3.15 27.25
CA GLU A 109 -2.81 4.31 27.94
C GLU A 109 -1.59 4.90 27.20
N ILE A 110 -0.65 4.06 26.76
CA ILE A 110 0.50 4.50 25.96
C ILE A 110 0.04 5.12 24.63
N MET A 111 -0.93 4.51 23.95
CA MET A 111 -1.52 5.07 22.73
C MET A 111 -2.11 6.47 22.98
N ARG A 112 -2.80 6.68 24.11
CA ARG A 112 -3.33 8.01 24.48
C ARG A 112 -2.22 9.03 24.69
N LEU A 113 -1.16 8.64 25.42
CA LEU A 113 -0.01 9.52 25.67
C LEU A 113 0.68 9.94 24.36
N GLU A 114 0.93 8.99 23.47
CA GLU A 114 1.57 9.25 22.16
C GLU A 114 0.71 10.21 21.31
N LEU A 115 -0.58 9.92 21.15
CA LEU A 115 -1.50 10.79 20.42
C LEU A 115 -1.53 12.22 20.96
N PHE A 116 -1.57 12.36 22.29
CA PHE A 116 -1.62 13.67 22.93
C PHE A 116 -0.30 14.44 22.75
N SER A 117 0.83 13.75 22.81
CA SER A 117 2.17 14.34 22.74
C SER A 117 2.53 14.84 21.34
N HIS A 118 1.93 14.26 20.29
CA HIS A 118 2.10 14.73 18.91
C HIS A 118 1.33 16.03 18.60
N ILE A 119 0.35 16.41 19.42
CA ILE A 119 -0.44 17.63 19.21
C ILE A 119 0.11 18.76 20.05
N LYS A 120 0.70 19.75 19.37
CA LYS A 120 1.25 20.95 20.00
C LYS A 120 0.11 21.80 20.62
N PRO A 121 0.24 22.23 21.88
CA PRO A 121 -0.69 23.19 22.47
C PRO A 121 -0.78 24.48 21.63
N GLY A 122 -1.99 25.01 21.42
CA GLY A 122 -2.28 26.21 20.64
C GLY A 122 -2.20 26.06 19.11
N SER A 123 -2.10 24.83 18.59
CA SER A 123 -2.10 24.55 17.15
C SER A 123 -3.49 24.55 16.49
N GLY A 124 -4.56 24.39 17.27
CA GLY A 124 -5.92 24.13 16.80
C GLY A 124 -6.07 22.81 16.03
N ARG A 125 -5.09 21.91 16.10
CA ARG A 125 -5.03 20.70 15.29
C ARG A 125 -5.95 19.61 15.84
N LEU A 126 -6.69 18.97 14.93
CA LEU A 126 -7.41 17.71 15.17
C LEU A 126 -6.82 16.65 14.24
N GLU A 127 -6.50 15.48 14.80
CA GLU A 127 -6.04 14.32 14.06
C GLU A 127 -7.01 13.16 14.25
N GLU A 128 -7.54 12.64 13.14
CA GLU A 128 -8.41 11.47 13.13
C GLU A 128 -7.72 10.35 12.35
N SER A 129 -7.51 9.19 12.97
CA SER A 129 -6.96 8.01 12.31
C SER A 129 -7.96 6.87 12.30
N PHE A 130 -8.05 6.18 11.17
CA PHE A 130 -8.86 4.98 10.94
C PHE A 130 -7.90 3.85 10.58
N ILE A 131 -7.86 2.81 11.40
CA ILE A 131 -6.95 1.67 11.25
C ILE A 131 -7.82 0.42 11.11
N LYS A 132 -7.92 -0.12 9.90
CA LYS A 132 -8.57 -1.42 9.65
C LYS A 132 -7.53 -2.53 9.71
N ILE A 133 -7.81 -3.54 10.53
CA ILE A 133 -6.92 -4.67 10.75
C ILE A 133 -7.27 -5.79 9.77
N ILE A 134 -6.30 -6.21 8.97
CA ILE A 134 -6.42 -7.28 7.98
C ILE A 134 -5.42 -8.38 8.37
N PRO A 135 -5.86 -9.41 9.11
CA PRO A 135 -4.99 -10.52 9.48
C PRO A 135 -4.44 -11.24 8.25
N ASP A 136 -3.14 -11.55 8.25
CA ASP A 136 -2.53 -12.40 7.24
C ASP A 136 -2.63 -13.87 7.69
N PRO A 137 -3.25 -14.77 6.91
CA PRO A 137 -3.30 -16.19 7.24
C PRO A 137 -1.93 -16.87 7.29
N GLN A 138 -0.91 -16.27 6.70
CA GLN A 138 0.44 -16.83 6.55
C GLN A 138 1.50 -16.11 7.40
N SER A 139 1.12 -15.05 8.13
CA SER A 139 2.05 -14.27 8.96
C SER A 139 1.38 -13.82 10.26
N ASP A 140 2.12 -13.81 11.37
CA ASP A 140 1.67 -13.15 12.60
C ASP A 140 1.71 -11.61 12.51
N ARG A 141 2.30 -11.06 11.44
CA ARG A 141 2.28 -9.63 11.16
C ARG A 141 0.94 -9.23 10.55
N LEU A 142 0.35 -8.15 11.07
CA LEU A 142 -0.88 -7.61 10.50
C LEU A 142 -0.62 -6.77 9.25
N ASN A 143 -1.48 -6.95 8.25
CA ASN A 143 -1.68 -5.95 7.22
C ASN A 143 -2.64 -4.89 7.77
N LEU A 144 -2.21 -3.63 7.77
CA LEU A 144 -3.02 -2.51 8.24
C LEU A 144 -3.42 -1.64 7.06
N ASP A 145 -4.71 -1.32 6.96
CA ASP A 145 -5.21 -0.28 6.06
C ASP A 145 -5.46 0.96 6.91
N ILE A 146 -4.53 1.93 6.81
CA ILE A 146 -4.47 3.11 7.66
C ILE A 146 -4.86 4.35 6.86
N PHE A 147 -5.68 5.18 7.47
CA PHE A 147 -6.05 6.47 6.94
C PHE A 147 -6.09 7.51 8.04
N THR A 148 -5.34 8.59 7.88
CA THR A 148 -5.30 9.68 8.86
C THR A 148 -5.65 10.99 8.21
N LYS A 149 -6.59 11.73 8.80
CA LYS A 149 -6.94 13.10 8.47
C LYS A 149 -6.38 14.03 9.54
N ILE A 150 -5.65 15.04 9.10
CA ILE A 150 -5.20 16.14 9.95
C ILE A 150 -5.93 17.39 9.51
N TYR A 151 -6.69 17.96 10.44
CA TYR A 151 -7.38 19.23 10.31
C TYR A 151 -6.51 20.28 10.97
N ASP A 152 -5.98 21.20 10.17
CA ASP A 152 -5.18 22.32 10.65
C ASP A 152 -6.06 23.52 11.01
N SER A 153 -5.53 24.45 11.80
CA SER A 153 -6.28 25.61 12.31
C SER A 153 -6.69 26.61 11.22
N ASP A 154 -6.07 26.56 10.05
CA ASP A 154 -6.43 27.34 8.86
C ASP A 154 -7.56 26.71 8.03
N GLY A 155 -8.03 25.51 8.42
CA GLY A 155 -9.07 24.77 7.73
C GLY A 155 -8.53 23.86 6.62
N GLU A 156 -7.21 23.78 6.41
CA GLU A 156 -6.64 22.78 5.52
C GLU A 156 -6.85 21.37 6.09
N ILE A 157 -7.13 20.41 5.19
CA ILE A 157 -7.26 18.99 5.52
C ILE A 157 -6.16 18.24 4.78
N ARG A 158 -5.30 17.56 5.54
CA ARG A 158 -4.21 16.73 5.00
C ARG A 158 -4.49 15.26 5.29
N GLU A 159 -4.21 14.41 4.30
CA GLU A 159 -4.45 12.97 4.37
C GLU A 159 -3.14 12.18 4.34
N TYR A 160 -3.02 11.17 5.21
CA TYR A 160 -1.83 10.35 5.37
C TYR A 160 -2.17 8.85 5.49
N GLU A 161 -1.20 8.00 5.16
CA GLU A 161 -1.29 6.53 5.18
C GLU A 161 -0.61 5.89 6.40
N TYR A 162 -0.42 6.68 7.46
CA TYR A 162 0.15 6.22 8.71
C TYR A 162 -0.63 6.84 9.87
N ALA A 163 -0.59 6.21 11.03
CA ALA A 163 -1.17 6.70 12.27
C ALA A 163 -0.10 6.62 13.34
N GLN A 164 -0.05 7.58 14.26
CA GLN A 164 1.00 7.61 15.30
C GLN A 164 1.02 6.35 16.18
N VAL A 165 -0.13 5.69 16.28
CA VAL A 165 -0.32 4.52 17.15
C VAL A 165 -0.22 3.19 16.40
N ASP A 166 0.15 3.19 15.11
CA ASP A 166 0.21 1.96 14.29
C ASP A 166 1.17 0.91 14.88
N LYS A 167 2.25 1.37 15.52
CA LYS A 167 3.26 0.57 16.24
C LYS A 167 2.71 -0.26 17.41
N PHE A 168 1.53 0.07 17.93
CA PHE A 168 0.89 -0.66 19.04
C PHE A 168 -0.21 -1.63 18.61
N VAL A 169 -0.60 -1.59 17.32
CA VAL A 169 -1.79 -2.28 16.83
C VAL A 169 -1.65 -3.79 16.88
N ASP A 170 -0.49 -4.32 16.50
CA ASP A 170 -0.22 -5.77 16.58
C ASP A 170 -0.38 -6.25 18.02
N CYS A 171 0.29 -5.61 18.98
CA CYS A 171 0.23 -6.00 20.38
C CYS A 171 -1.20 -5.90 20.94
N LEU A 172 -1.93 -4.80 20.67
CA LEU A 172 -3.33 -4.66 21.11
C LEU A 172 -4.24 -5.71 20.48
N TYR A 173 -4.02 -6.07 19.21
CA TYR A 173 -4.76 -7.13 18.54
C TYR A 173 -4.55 -8.48 19.22
N HIS A 174 -3.32 -8.82 19.61
CA HIS A 174 -3.00 -10.05 20.32
C HIS A 174 -3.59 -10.08 21.74
N GLU A 175 -3.47 -8.99 22.49
CA GLU A 175 -4.08 -8.86 23.84
C GLU A 175 -5.62 -8.89 23.78
N ALA A 176 -6.22 -8.46 22.67
CA ALA A 176 -7.66 -8.55 22.42
C ALA A 176 -8.08 -9.90 21.78
N ASP A 177 -7.38 -10.99 22.07
CA ASP A 177 -7.63 -12.35 21.56
C ASP A 177 -7.70 -12.46 20.02
N LYS A 178 -6.97 -11.62 19.28
CA LYS A 178 -7.02 -11.59 17.81
C LYS A 178 -8.42 -11.27 17.25
N LYS A 179 -9.28 -10.59 18.01
CA LYS A 179 -10.67 -10.23 17.60
C LYS A 179 -10.81 -8.82 17.08
N LEU A 180 -9.78 -7.97 17.28
CA LEU A 180 -9.81 -6.57 16.89
C LEU A 180 -9.83 -6.43 15.36
N LYS A 181 -10.80 -5.66 14.85
CA LYS A 181 -11.04 -5.43 13.43
C LYS A 181 -10.73 -4.00 13.02
N MET A 182 -10.93 -3.05 13.93
CA MET A 182 -10.77 -1.64 13.65
C MET A 182 -10.41 -0.86 14.91
N ILE A 183 -9.56 0.15 14.73
CA ILE A 183 -9.26 1.18 15.72
C ILE A 183 -9.52 2.54 15.06
N TYR A 184 -10.30 3.38 15.72
CA TYR A 184 -10.43 4.80 15.40
C TYR A 184 -9.81 5.60 16.54
N THR A 185 -8.99 6.58 16.19
CA THR A 185 -8.43 7.52 17.15
C THR A 185 -8.77 8.94 16.72
N SER A 186 -9.15 9.76 17.69
CA SER A 186 -9.33 11.20 17.51
C SER A 186 -8.53 11.91 18.59
N ALA A 187 -7.61 12.77 18.19
CA ALA A 187 -6.75 13.51 19.10
C ALA A 187 -6.81 15.01 18.80
N SER A 188 -6.95 15.79 19.86
CA SER A 188 -6.91 17.25 19.88
C SER A 188 -6.08 17.71 21.07
N GLU A 189 -5.91 19.03 21.21
CA GLU A 189 -5.16 19.61 22.33
C GLU A 189 -5.74 19.29 23.71
N THR A 190 -7.04 18.98 23.79
CA THR A 190 -7.77 18.83 25.05
C THR A 190 -8.38 17.45 25.22
N ALA A 191 -8.42 16.64 24.17
CA ALA A 191 -9.12 15.35 24.19
C ALA A 191 -8.47 14.33 23.28
N VAL A 192 -8.39 13.10 23.79
CA VAL A 192 -8.06 11.90 23.02
C VAL A 192 -9.18 10.89 23.20
N ASP A 193 -9.71 10.41 22.09
CA ASP A 193 -10.70 9.34 22.05
C ASP A 193 -10.14 8.16 21.25
N ILE A 194 -10.31 6.96 21.79
CA ILE A 194 -9.92 5.70 21.14
C ILE A 194 -11.17 4.83 21.14
N GLN A 195 -11.61 4.46 19.95
CA GLN A 195 -12.76 3.61 19.73
C GLN A 195 -12.35 2.38 18.93
N THR A 196 -12.97 1.23 19.18
CA THR A 196 -12.58 -0.03 18.54
C THR A 196 -13.76 -0.88 18.12
N ILE A 197 -13.51 -1.85 17.24
CA ILE A 197 -14.43 -2.95 16.91
C ILE A 197 -13.73 -4.29 17.15
N PRO A 198 -14.20 -5.16 18.05
CA PRO A 198 -15.20 -4.86 19.07
C PRO A 198 -14.68 -3.81 20.07
N GLU A 199 -15.58 -3.27 20.90
CA GLU A 199 -15.18 -2.51 22.09
C GLU A 199 -14.29 -3.38 23.00
N ILE A 200 -13.23 -2.79 23.55
CA ILE A 200 -12.45 -3.39 24.63
C ILE A 200 -13.06 -2.88 25.93
N GLN A 201 -13.77 -3.77 26.61
CA GLN A 201 -14.64 -3.43 27.74
C GLN A 201 -13.91 -2.58 28.80
N GLY A 202 -14.42 -1.37 29.06
CA GLY A 202 -13.88 -0.46 30.06
C GLY A 202 -12.65 0.34 29.63
N LEU A 203 -12.08 0.08 28.44
CA LEU A 203 -10.87 0.75 27.94
C LEU A 203 -11.13 1.65 26.73
N THR A 204 -11.97 1.18 25.81
CA THR A 204 -12.34 1.90 24.58
C THR A 204 -13.87 2.00 24.48
N LYS A 205 -14.36 2.80 23.53
CA LYS A 205 -15.78 2.76 23.14
C LYS A 205 -15.95 1.93 21.88
N LEU A 206 -17.15 1.40 21.65
CA LEU A 206 -17.49 0.83 20.35
C LEU A 206 -17.41 1.92 19.27
N TYR A 207 -16.60 1.68 18.24
CA TYR A 207 -16.60 2.54 17.06
C TYR A 207 -17.85 2.24 16.22
N ALA A 208 -18.74 3.24 16.11
CA ALA A 208 -19.98 3.18 15.35
C ALA A 208 -20.14 4.49 14.56
N PRO A 209 -19.59 4.58 13.33
CA PRO A 209 -19.65 5.81 12.56
C PRO A 209 -21.10 6.12 12.18
N VAL A 210 -21.53 7.35 12.45
CA VAL A 210 -22.81 7.86 11.96
C VAL A 210 -22.61 8.32 10.53
N GLU A 211 -22.88 7.42 9.59
CA GLU A 211 -22.78 7.73 8.17
C GLU A 211 -24.14 8.13 7.59
N ASP A 212 -24.14 9.16 6.73
CA ASP A 212 -25.28 9.45 5.87
C ASP A 212 -25.40 8.35 4.81
N LEU A 213 -26.44 7.52 4.96
CA LEU A 213 -26.79 6.43 4.05
C LEU A 213 -27.97 6.79 3.15
N SER A 214 -28.34 8.07 3.06
CA SER A 214 -29.36 8.52 2.10
C SER A 214 -28.82 8.40 0.67
N LEU A 215 -29.48 7.57 -0.13
CA LEU A 215 -29.10 7.29 -1.52
C LEU A 215 -30.35 7.06 -2.36
N ASN A 216 -30.46 7.80 -3.47
CA ASN A 216 -31.54 7.67 -4.45
C ASN A 216 -30.99 6.99 -5.71
N SER A 217 -31.76 6.06 -6.31
CA SER A 217 -31.37 5.36 -7.53
C SER A 217 -31.19 6.28 -8.74
N SER A 218 -31.83 7.45 -8.75
CA SER A 218 -31.65 8.43 -9.83
C SER A 218 -30.33 9.21 -9.76
N ASP A 219 -29.64 9.18 -8.62
CA ASP A 219 -28.39 9.91 -8.41
C ASP A 219 -27.18 9.00 -8.66
N ILE A 220 -26.89 8.75 -9.94
CA ILE A 220 -25.84 7.82 -10.34
C ILE A 220 -24.45 8.24 -9.85
N GLN A 221 -24.18 9.55 -9.76
CA GLN A 221 -22.91 10.06 -9.22
C GLN A 221 -22.78 9.67 -7.75
N ARG A 222 -23.83 9.86 -6.95
CA ARG A 222 -23.82 9.48 -5.53
C ARG A 222 -23.67 7.97 -5.33
N ILE A 223 -24.21 7.16 -6.23
CA ILE A 223 -24.00 5.70 -6.22
C ILE A 223 -22.50 5.38 -6.42
N TYR A 224 -21.84 6.02 -7.39
CA TYR A 224 -20.40 5.87 -7.57
C TYR A 224 -19.61 6.36 -6.35
N GLU A 225 -20.00 7.47 -5.74
CA GLU A 225 -19.36 7.97 -4.51
C GLU A 225 -19.47 6.95 -3.37
N PHE A 226 -20.62 6.31 -3.21
CA PHE A 226 -20.83 5.28 -2.17
C PHE A 226 -19.97 4.04 -2.44
N LEU A 227 -19.95 3.53 -3.67
CA LEU A 227 -19.08 2.43 -4.07
C LEU A 227 -17.60 2.76 -3.87
N GLU A 228 -17.20 4.00 -4.17
CA GLU A 228 -15.81 4.43 -4.12
C GLU A 228 -15.39 5.07 -2.77
N SER A 229 -16.21 4.91 -1.72
CA SER A 229 -16.00 5.58 -0.42
C SER A 229 -15.06 4.85 0.55
N TRP A 230 -14.72 3.59 0.27
CA TRP A 230 -14.08 2.66 1.21
C TRP A 230 -14.87 2.38 2.51
N SER A 231 -16.13 2.83 2.61
CA SER A 231 -17.03 2.44 3.71
C SER A 231 -17.83 1.20 3.35
N ASP A 232 -17.71 0.15 4.18
CA ASP A 232 -18.46 -1.09 4.01
C ASP A 232 -19.98 -0.83 4.04
N SER A 233 -20.45 0.10 4.88
CA SER A 233 -21.88 0.46 4.98
C SER A 233 -22.39 1.23 3.76
N LYS A 234 -21.60 2.18 3.23
CA LYS A 234 -21.97 2.89 1.99
C LYS A 234 -21.93 1.98 0.78
N ILE A 235 -20.91 1.12 0.66
CA ILE A 235 -20.83 0.13 -0.42
C ILE A 235 -22.04 -0.79 -0.38
N ALA A 236 -22.39 -1.33 0.80
CA ALA A 236 -23.58 -2.18 0.96
C ALA A 236 -24.86 -1.45 0.53
N LYS A 237 -25.02 -0.18 0.93
CA LYS A 237 -26.20 0.61 0.55
C LYS A 237 -26.28 0.88 -0.95
N ALA A 238 -25.15 1.16 -1.61
CA ALA A 238 -25.12 1.30 -3.06
C ALA A 238 -25.52 0.00 -3.77
N LEU A 239 -25.01 -1.14 -3.33
CA LEU A 239 -25.35 -2.44 -3.92
C LEU A 239 -26.83 -2.79 -3.77
N GLU A 240 -27.46 -2.45 -2.65
CA GLU A 240 -28.92 -2.56 -2.46
C GLU A 240 -29.67 -1.77 -3.56
N VAL A 241 -29.36 -0.48 -3.70
CA VAL A 241 -29.99 0.41 -4.70
C VAL A 241 -29.74 -0.08 -6.13
N ILE A 242 -28.54 -0.55 -6.45
CA ILE A 242 -28.19 -1.05 -7.78
C ILE A 242 -28.99 -2.30 -8.13
N ASN A 243 -29.17 -3.23 -7.18
CA ASN A 243 -29.89 -4.48 -7.44
C ASN A 243 -31.38 -4.28 -7.73
N GLU A 244 -31.96 -3.17 -7.27
CA GLU A 244 -33.35 -2.79 -7.53
C GLU A 244 -33.55 -2.08 -8.88
N ASN A 245 -32.47 -1.66 -9.55
CA ASN A 245 -32.52 -0.80 -10.74
C ASN A 245 -31.65 -1.36 -11.89
N PRO A 246 -32.23 -2.11 -12.85
CA PRO A 246 -31.48 -2.77 -13.93
C PRO A 246 -30.65 -1.84 -14.82
N ASP A 247 -31.16 -0.66 -15.14
CA ASP A 247 -30.44 0.31 -16.00
C ASP A 247 -29.19 0.84 -15.29
N VAL A 248 -29.32 1.18 -14.00
CA VAL A 248 -28.20 1.57 -13.14
C VAL A 248 -27.19 0.43 -13.06
N LYS A 249 -27.66 -0.82 -12.86
CA LYS A 249 -26.79 -1.99 -12.81
C LYS A 249 -25.94 -2.14 -14.06
N ALA A 250 -26.51 -2.01 -15.25
CA ALA A 250 -25.76 -2.09 -16.50
C ALA A 250 -24.67 -1.00 -16.59
N ASP A 251 -24.97 0.22 -16.16
CA ASP A 251 -24.01 1.33 -16.14
C ASP A 251 -22.87 1.12 -15.12
N ILE A 252 -23.15 0.54 -13.95
CA ILE A 252 -22.13 0.19 -12.96
C ILE A 252 -21.28 -0.99 -13.46
N GLU A 253 -21.89 -2.02 -14.05
CA GLU A 253 -21.20 -3.18 -14.61
C GLU A 253 -20.20 -2.79 -15.70
N LYS A 254 -20.57 -1.87 -16.59
CA LYS A 254 -19.66 -1.34 -17.62
C LYS A 254 -18.34 -0.82 -17.05
N ARG A 255 -18.38 -0.23 -15.85
CA ARG A 255 -17.22 0.38 -15.18
C ARG A 255 -16.38 -0.64 -14.41
N TYR A 256 -17.02 -1.51 -13.63
CA TYR A 256 -16.31 -2.33 -12.65
C TYR A 256 -16.31 -3.84 -12.91
N LEU A 257 -17.19 -4.37 -13.77
CA LEU A 257 -17.40 -5.81 -13.87
C LEU A 257 -16.13 -6.58 -14.22
N ASN A 258 -15.29 -6.06 -15.13
CA ASN A 258 -14.02 -6.71 -15.42
C ASN A 258 -13.11 -6.69 -14.20
N LEU A 259 -12.91 -5.55 -13.53
CA LEU A 259 -12.09 -5.49 -12.31
C LEU A 259 -12.58 -6.49 -11.26
N ILE A 260 -13.90 -6.60 -11.09
CA ILE A 260 -14.51 -7.55 -10.17
C ILE A 260 -14.18 -9.00 -10.56
N LYS A 261 -14.38 -9.37 -11.81
CA LYS A 261 -14.08 -10.73 -12.30
C LYS A 261 -12.60 -11.08 -12.13
N LEU A 262 -11.70 -10.14 -12.38
CA LEU A 262 -10.26 -10.37 -12.25
C LEU A 262 -9.82 -10.62 -10.81
N ARG A 263 -10.51 -10.02 -9.83
CA ARG A 263 -10.14 -10.09 -8.41
C ARG A 263 -10.94 -11.11 -7.61
N ALA A 264 -12.20 -11.35 -7.97
CA ALA A 264 -13.11 -12.26 -7.28
C ALA A 264 -13.40 -13.56 -8.06
N GLY A 265 -13.00 -13.65 -9.32
CA GLY A 265 -13.18 -14.81 -10.21
C GLY A 265 -14.16 -14.56 -11.36
N ASP A 266 -14.04 -15.32 -12.45
CA ASP A 266 -14.75 -15.05 -13.72
C ASP A 266 -16.29 -15.04 -13.62
N ASN A 267 -16.84 -15.74 -12.62
CA ASN A 267 -18.28 -15.83 -12.36
C ASN A 267 -18.80 -14.76 -11.38
N ALA A 268 -17.94 -13.87 -10.87
CA ALA A 268 -18.32 -12.84 -9.92
C ALA A 268 -19.14 -11.72 -10.59
N GLY A 269 -20.21 -11.27 -9.92
CA GLY A 269 -20.99 -10.09 -10.26
C GLY A 269 -20.79 -8.92 -9.30
N LEU A 270 -21.60 -7.87 -9.42
CA LEU A 270 -21.50 -6.65 -8.61
C LEU A 270 -21.60 -6.90 -7.09
N GLU A 271 -22.26 -7.97 -6.66
CA GLU A 271 -22.30 -8.38 -5.25
C GLU A 271 -20.91 -8.63 -4.64
N SER A 272 -19.91 -8.90 -5.48
CA SER A 272 -18.51 -9.07 -5.07
C SER A 272 -17.72 -7.76 -4.99
N PHE A 273 -18.35 -6.60 -5.22
CA PHE A 273 -17.66 -5.30 -5.25
C PHE A 273 -16.92 -5.00 -3.95
N ALA A 274 -17.51 -5.25 -2.78
CA ALA A 274 -16.86 -4.96 -1.49
C ALA A 274 -15.53 -5.71 -1.31
N LYS A 275 -15.40 -6.90 -1.92
CA LYS A 275 -14.16 -7.70 -1.90
C LYS A 275 -13.19 -7.34 -3.02
N ALA A 276 -13.72 -6.91 -4.18
CA ALA A 276 -12.94 -6.68 -5.38
C ALA A 276 -12.57 -5.20 -5.62
N GLY A 277 -13.23 -4.26 -4.96
CA GLY A 277 -12.88 -2.85 -5.00
C GLY A 277 -11.47 -2.63 -4.47
N LEU A 278 -10.82 -1.56 -4.94
CA LEU A 278 -9.48 -1.22 -4.46
C LEU A 278 -9.53 -0.84 -2.99
N THR A 279 -8.61 -1.38 -2.19
CA THR A 279 -8.33 -0.82 -0.86
C THR A 279 -7.64 0.54 -1.02
N ARG A 280 -7.55 1.31 0.06
CA ARG A 280 -6.86 2.61 0.02
C ARG A 280 -5.37 2.43 -0.28
N LYS A 281 -4.71 1.47 0.39
CA LYS A 281 -3.33 1.06 0.10
C LYS A 281 -3.10 0.74 -1.38
N GLU A 282 -4.00 -0.04 -1.99
CA GLU A 282 -3.90 -0.40 -3.41
C GLU A 282 -4.11 0.79 -4.34
N PHE A 283 -5.08 1.65 -4.04
CA PHE A 283 -5.26 2.92 -4.77
C PHE A 283 -4.00 3.76 -4.70
N ASN A 284 -3.36 3.88 -3.53
CA ASN A 284 -2.16 4.68 -3.35
C ASN A 284 -0.94 4.08 -4.07
N LEU A 285 -0.80 2.75 -4.10
CA LEU A 285 0.20 2.09 -4.93
C LEU A 285 0.04 2.46 -6.42
N LEU A 286 -1.19 2.37 -6.94
CA LEU A 286 -1.51 2.69 -8.34
C LEU A 286 -1.40 4.20 -8.63
N ASN A 287 -1.72 5.04 -7.65
CA ASN A 287 -1.64 6.50 -7.75
C ASN A 287 -0.23 7.04 -7.43
N GLY A 288 0.68 6.20 -6.94
CA GLY A 288 2.01 6.57 -6.48
C GLY A 288 2.99 6.97 -7.58
N LYS A 289 4.17 7.42 -7.14
CA LYS A 289 5.27 7.94 -8.00
C LYS A 289 5.96 6.87 -8.85
N GLN A 290 5.77 5.59 -8.53
CA GLN A 290 6.31 4.49 -9.34
C GLN A 290 5.60 4.38 -10.70
N ILE A 291 4.44 5.02 -10.83
CA ILE A 291 3.69 5.13 -12.07
C ILE A 291 3.53 6.62 -12.32
N ASP A 292 4.49 7.28 -12.95
CA ASP A 292 4.42 8.72 -13.17
C ASP A 292 5.16 9.15 -14.44
N LYS A 293 4.76 10.31 -14.98
CA LYS A 293 5.28 11.02 -16.16
C LYS A 293 5.32 10.19 -17.44
N ASN A 294 6.26 9.26 -17.52
CA ASN A 294 6.55 8.45 -18.68
C ASN A 294 7.07 7.04 -18.34
N PHE A 295 6.95 6.56 -17.11
CA PHE A 295 7.40 5.22 -16.75
C PHE A 295 6.42 4.47 -15.85
N ILE A 296 6.55 3.14 -15.86
CA ILE A 296 5.97 2.21 -14.88
C ILE A 296 7.13 1.43 -14.27
N SER A 297 7.47 1.75 -13.03
CA SER A 297 8.46 1.01 -12.26
C SER A 297 7.77 -0.05 -11.41
N LEU A 298 8.07 -1.31 -11.70
CA LEU A 298 7.68 -2.46 -10.87
C LEU A 298 8.84 -2.90 -9.97
N SER A 299 9.91 -2.10 -9.89
CA SER A 299 11.10 -2.43 -9.14
C SER A 299 10.77 -2.70 -7.68
N TYR A 300 11.29 -3.82 -7.15
CA TYR A 300 11.06 -4.29 -5.77
C TYR A 300 9.60 -4.66 -5.43
N PHE A 301 8.70 -4.71 -6.41
CA PHE A 301 7.30 -5.06 -6.15
C PHE A 301 7.15 -6.57 -5.95
N SER A 302 6.25 -6.94 -5.04
CA SER A 302 5.82 -8.33 -4.88
C SER A 302 5.03 -8.80 -6.09
N LYS A 303 4.83 -10.11 -6.19
CA LYS A 303 3.99 -10.71 -7.23
C LYS A 303 2.55 -10.18 -7.19
N GLU A 304 2.00 -10.00 -5.99
CA GLU A 304 0.66 -9.49 -5.75
C GLU A 304 0.53 -8.03 -6.18
N GLU A 305 1.54 -7.20 -5.89
CA GLU A 305 1.59 -5.80 -6.32
C GLU A 305 1.71 -5.67 -7.84
N CYS A 306 2.53 -6.52 -8.47
CA CYS A 306 2.61 -6.60 -9.93
C CYS A 306 1.27 -7.03 -10.54
N LYS A 307 0.63 -8.05 -9.96
CA LYS A 307 -0.68 -8.53 -10.40
C LYS A 307 -1.75 -7.46 -10.27
N LEU A 308 -1.76 -6.69 -9.19
CA LEU A 308 -2.68 -5.58 -8.99
C LEU A 308 -2.60 -4.55 -10.12
N ILE A 309 -1.38 -4.15 -10.52
CA ILE A 309 -1.17 -3.20 -11.62
C ILE A 309 -1.69 -3.76 -12.93
N VAL A 310 -1.32 -5.00 -13.27
CA VAL A 310 -1.73 -5.66 -14.51
C VAL A 310 -3.24 -5.86 -14.55
N ASP A 311 -3.86 -6.31 -13.46
CA ASP A 311 -5.30 -6.52 -13.38
C ASP A 311 -6.06 -5.21 -13.50
N PHE A 312 -5.63 -4.16 -12.80
CA PHE A 312 -6.31 -2.87 -12.82
C PHE A 312 -6.26 -2.25 -14.22
N ILE A 313 -5.08 -2.10 -14.79
CA ILE A 313 -4.91 -1.53 -16.14
C ILE A 313 -5.56 -2.44 -17.19
N GLY A 314 -5.40 -3.75 -17.07
CA GLY A 314 -6.03 -4.73 -17.94
C GLY A 314 -7.56 -4.60 -17.92
N SER A 315 -8.16 -4.41 -16.74
CA SER A 315 -9.61 -4.19 -16.62
C SER A 315 -10.09 -2.94 -17.35
N LEU A 316 -9.32 -1.84 -17.31
CA LEU A 316 -9.66 -0.60 -18.02
C LEU A 316 -9.74 -0.83 -19.53
N VAL A 317 -8.81 -1.61 -20.08
CA VAL A 317 -8.79 -1.96 -21.51
C VAL A 317 -9.92 -2.93 -21.85
N LEU A 318 -10.10 -4.00 -21.06
CA LEU A 318 -11.10 -5.05 -21.29
C LEU A 318 -12.55 -4.52 -21.20
N ASN A 319 -12.79 -3.41 -20.51
CA ASN A 319 -14.08 -2.73 -20.50
C ASN A 319 -14.52 -2.22 -21.89
N TYR A 320 -13.57 -1.97 -22.81
CA TYR A 320 -13.85 -1.39 -24.12
C TYR A 320 -13.33 -2.22 -25.29
N LEU A 321 -12.44 -3.19 -25.02
CA LEU A 321 -11.79 -3.98 -26.06
C LEU A 321 -11.95 -5.46 -25.79
N ASN A 322 -12.55 -6.17 -26.75
CA ASN A 322 -12.46 -7.62 -26.79
C ASN A 322 -11.06 -8.01 -27.30
N ILE A 323 -10.21 -8.44 -26.36
CA ILE A 323 -8.78 -8.70 -26.63
C ILE A 323 -8.56 -9.81 -27.65
N ASN A 324 -9.43 -10.83 -27.67
CA ASN A 324 -9.35 -11.94 -28.63
C ASN A 324 -9.75 -11.51 -30.05
N GLN A 325 -10.79 -10.68 -30.18
CA GLN A 325 -11.15 -10.09 -31.48
C GLN A 325 -10.06 -9.16 -32.00
N PHE A 326 -9.43 -8.38 -31.12
CA PHE A 326 -8.29 -7.55 -31.50
C PHE A 326 -7.12 -8.40 -32.01
N LYS A 327 -6.74 -9.45 -31.27
CA LYS A 327 -5.69 -10.39 -31.68
C LYS A 327 -5.94 -10.94 -33.08
N ASN A 328 -7.14 -11.46 -33.34
CA ASN A 328 -7.48 -12.02 -34.65
C ASN A 328 -7.33 -10.99 -35.79
N LYS A 329 -7.70 -9.73 -35.53
CA LYS A 329 -7.51 -8.64 -36.51
C LYS A 329 -6.02 -8.33 -36.69
N ALA A 330 -5.25 -8.21 -35.61
CA ALA A 330 -3.82 -7.95 -35.67
C ALA A 330 -3.06 -9.06 -36.42
N GLU A 331 -3.38 -10.34 -36.18
CA GLU A 331 -2.78 -11.47 -36.90
C GLU A 331 -3.21 -11.57 -38.37
N SER A 332 -4.37 -10.98 -38.71
CA SER A 332 -4.81 -10.89 -40.11
C SER A 332 -4.09 -9.82 -40.93
N ALA A 333 -3.43 -8.85 -40.27
CA ALA A 333 -2.71 -7.75 -40.92
C ALA A 333 -1.64 -8.26 -41.88
N GLU A 334 -1.64 -7.76 -43.11
CA GLU A 334 -0.69 -8.16 -44.15
C GLU A 334 0.61 -7.34 -44.08
N THR A 335 0.53 -6.10 -43.57
CA THR A 335 1.67 -5.19 -43.43
C THR A 335 1.75 -4.56 -42.05
N GLU A 336 2.93 -4.01 -41.72
CA GLU A 336 3.11 -3.24 -40.48
C GLU A 336 2.22 -1.98 -40.44
N SER A 337 1.96 -1.37 -41.60
CA SER A 337 1.04 -0.22 -41.69
C SER A 337 -0.39 -0.61 -41.30
N ASP A 338 -0.87 -1.77 -41.76
CA ASP A 338 -2.22 -2.27 -41.42
C ASP A 338 -2.32 -2.54 -39.91
N LEU A 339 -1.30 -3.13 -39.31
CA LEU A 339 -1.25 -3.37 -37.87
C LEU A 339 -1.33 -2.06 -37.08
N VAL A 340 -0.56 -1.04 -37.49
CA VAL A 340 -0.56 0.28 -36.82
C VAL A 340 -1.94 0.95 -36.91
N GLU A 341 -2.64 0.82 -38.04
CA GLU A 341 -3.99 1.36 -38.20
C GLU A 341 -5.02 0.63 -37.32
N ILE A 342 -4.98 -0.71 -37.31
CA ILE A 342 -5.82 -1.56 -36.45
C ILE A 342 -5.61 -1.19 -34.98
N TYR A 343 -4.35 -1.07 -34.57
CA TYR A 343 -3.97 -0.71 -33.22
C TYR A 343 -4.47 0.70 -32.87
N SER A 344 -4.20 1.70 -33.70
CA SER A 344 -4.56 3.11 -33.43
C SER A 344 -6.07 3.27 -33.26
N THR A 345 -6.86 2.60 -34.11
CA THR A 345 -8.33 2.60 -34.01
C THR A 345 -8.81 2.01 -32.67
N ALA A 346 -8.23 0.88 -32.26
CA ALA A 346 -8.56 0.25 -30.98
C ALA A 346 -8.11 1.12 -29.79
N ALA A 347 -6.92 1.71 -29.85
CA ALA A 347 -6.36 2.55 -28.82
C ALA A 347 -7.20 3.81 -28.57
N ASP A 348 -7.63 4.49 -29.65
CA ASP A 348 -8.50 5.66 -29.56
C ASP A 348 -9.86 5.32 -28.93
N MET A 349 -10.45 4.19 -29.30
CA MET A 349 -11.71 3.70 -28.71
C MET A 349 -11.57 3.44 -27.21
N VAL A 350 -10.52 2.71 -26.80
CA VAL A 350 -10.27 2.40 -25.39
C VAL A 350 -10.02 3.68 -24.58
N LYS A 351 -9.14 4.56 -25.08
CA LYS A 351 -8.81 5.82 -24.40
C LYS A 351 -10.04 6.71 -24.21
N LYS A 352 -10.85 6.87 -25.27
CA LYS A 352 -12.08 7.65 -25.21
C LYS A 352 -13.05 7.05 -24.19
N GLY A 353 -13.24 5.73 -24.20
CA GLY A 353 -14.09 5.03 -23.23
C GLY A 353 -13.65 5.27 -21.78
N ILE A 354 -12.36 5.09 -21.48
CA ILE A 354 -11.82 5.31 -20.13
C ILE A 354 -12.07 6.76 -19.66
N LEU A 355 -11.80 7.75 -20.53
CA LEU A 355 -11.99 9.17 -20.19
C LEU A 355 -13.47 9.56 -20.06
N GLU A 356 -14.37 8.92 -20.80
CA GLU A 356 -15.82 9.16 -20.68
C GLU A 356 -16.35 8.63 -19.35
N GLU A 357 -15.98 7.42 -18.93
CA GLU A 357 -16.39 6.90 -17.62
C GLU A 357 -15.79 7.71 -16.47
N ALA A 358 -14.54 8.17 -16.58
CA ALA A 358 -13.92 8.97 -15.53
C ALA A 358 -14.68 10.28 -15.20
N LYS A 359 -15.51 10.79 -16.11
CA LYS A 359 -16.33 11.99 -15.86
C LYS A 359 -17.53 11.75 -14.94
N LYS A 360 -17.95 10.49 -14.76
CA LYS A 360 -19.18 10.17 -14.00
C LYS A 360 -19.05 10.37 -12.49
N ASN A 361 -17.83 10.28 -11.94
CA ASN A 361 -17.53 10.56 -10.54
C ASN A 361 -16.09 11.08 -10.42
N PRO A 362 -15.81 12.35 -10.74
CA PRO A 362 -14.44 12.86 -10.87
C PRO A 362 -13.57 12.69 -9.63
N ASP A 363 -14.18 12.73 -8.44
CA ASP A 363 -13.47 12.64 -7.16
C ASP A 363 -13.22 11.21 -6.69
N GLY A 364 -13.89 10.24 -7.30
CA GLY A 364 -13.74 8.81 -7.03
C GLY A 364 -12.36 8.27 -7.41
N TRP A 365 -11.89 7.27 -6.66
CA TRP A 365 -10.61 6.61 -6.90
C TRP A 365 -10.48 6.03 -8.31
N PHE A 366 -11.56 5.47 -8.87
CA PHE A 366 -11.52 4.85 -10.21
C PHE A 366 -11.35 5.93 -11.27
N SER A 367 -12.03 7.07 -11.13
CA SER A 367 -11.89 8.18 -12.07
C SER A 367 -10.50 8.80 -12.02
N LYS A 368 -9.97 9.02 -10.81
CA LYS A 368 -8.61 9.54 -10.63
C LYS A 368 -7.56 8.65 -11.31
N LEU A 369 -7.63 7.34 -11.06
CA LEU A 369 -6.75 6.38 -11.73
C LEU A 369 -7.01 6.30 -13.24
N SER A 370 -8.27 6.29 -13.67
CA SER A 370 -8.64 6.27 -15.09
C SER A 370 -8.06 7.46 -15.86
N VAL A 371 -8.17 8.68 -15.31
CA VAL A 371 -7.56 9.88 -15.90
C VAL A 371 -6.04 9.77 -15.93
N LYS A 372 -5.43 9.28 -14.85
CA LYS A 372 -3.97 9.08 -14.77
C LYS A 372 -3.50 8.13 -15.87
N PHE A 373 -4.04 6.91 -15.94
CA PHE A 373 -3.64 5.90 -16.91
C PHE A 373 -4.02 6.28 -18.35
N ALA A 374 -5.19 6.88 -18.59
CA ALA A 374 -5.58 7.31 -19.92
C ALA A 374 -4.69 8.42 -20.51
N ASN A 375 -3.94 9.14 -19.68
CA ASN A 375 -3.04 10.21 -20.11
C ASN A 375 -1.54 9.88 -19.97
N LEU A 376 -1.20 8.79 -19.28
CA LEU A 376 0.20 8.38 -19.08
C LEU A 376 0.81 7.94 -20.41
N LYS A 377 1.97 8.50 -20.76
CA LYS A 377 2.74 8.15 -21.96
C LYS A 377 3.90 7.24 -21.57
N VAL A 378 3.65 5.94 -21.49
CA VAL A 378 4.65 4.98 -21.00
C VAL A 378 5.78 4.83 -22.02
N GLU A 379 6.93 5.39 -21.71
CA GLU A 379 8.20 5.22 -22.43
C GLU A 379 9.04 4.10 -21.81
N ASP A 380 9.03 3.94 -20.48
CA ASP A 380 9.84 2.93 -19.78
C ASP A 380 9.00 2.01 -18.89
N VAL A 381 9.31 0.72 -18.87
CA VAL A 381 8.78 -0.27 -17.92
C VAL A 381 9.96 -0.98 -17.25
N MET A 382 10.08 -0.86 -15.93
CA MET A 382 11.25 -1.32 -15.18
C MET A 382 10.89 -2.52 -14.30
N PHE A 383 11.74 -3.54 -14.32
CA PHE A 383 11.62 -4.79 -13.58
C PHE A 383 12.93 -5.07 -12.82
N GLU A 384 13.29 -4.18 -11.89
CA GLU A 384 14.49 -4.34 -11.05
C GLU A 384 14.14 -5.12 -9.78
N LYS A 385 14.72 -6.32 -9.60
CA LYS A 385 14.47 -7.18 -8.43
C LYS A 385 12.98 -7.42 -8.15
N THR A 386 12.22 -7.65 -9.21
CA THR A 386 10.78 -7.93 -9.16
C THR A 386 10.52 -9.43 -9.35
N ASP A 387 9.48 -9.98 -8.74
CA ASP A 387 8.95 -11.30 -9.13
C ASP A 387 7.79 -11.11 -10.12
N PHE A 388 8.12 -10.92 -11.39
CA PHE A 388 7.13 -10.78 -12.46
C PHE A 388 6.72 -12.15 -13.04
N SER A 389 5.98 -12.94 -12.26
CA SER A 389 5.52 -14.28 -12.62
C SER A 389 4.02 -14.36 -12.95
N ILE A 390 3.53 -13.38 -13.73
CA ILE A 390 2.14 -13.31 -14.19
C ILE A 390 1.92 -14.30 -15.36
N PRO A 391 0.87 -15.14 -15.34
CA PRO A 391 0.58 -16.08 -16.43
C PRO A 391 0.15 -15.35 -17.71
N ASP A 392 0.31 -16.01 -18.86
CA ASP A 392 -0.27 -15.51 -20.12
C ASP A 392 -1.80 -15.52 -20.04
N SER A 393 -2.37 -14.34 -19.86
CA SER A 393 -3.79 -14.13 -19.59
C SER A 393 -4.32 -12.93 -20.35
N ASP A 394 -5.65 -12.82 -20.45
CA ASP A 394 -6.30 -11.67 -21.10
C ASP A 394 -5.97 -10.35 -20.40
N GLN A 395 -5.70 -10.39 -19.08
CA GLN A 395 -5.27 -9.21 -18.32
C GLN A 395 -3.87 -8.76 -18.71
N LEU A 396 -2.92 -9.70 -18.83
CA LEU A 396 -1.55 -9.40 -19.25
C LEU A 396 -1.52 -8.89 -20.69
N LYS A 397 -2.30 -9.51 -21.59
CA LYS A 397 -2.48 -9.06 -22.98
C LYS A 397 -3.01 -7.63 -23.05
N ALA A 398 -4.04 -7.34 -22.26
CA ALA A 398 -4.65 -6.02 -22.15
C ALA A 398 -3.69 -4.98 -21.55
N PHE A 399 -2.90 -5.36 -20.54
CA PHE A 399 -1.84 -4.51 -19.99
C PHE A 399 -0.76 -4.19 -21.03
N ILE A 400 -0.26 -5.18 -21.78
CA ILE A 400 0.73 -4.94 -22.84
C ILE A 400 0.12 -4.08 -23.94
N PHE A 401 -1.13 -4.33 -24.33
CA PHE A 401 -1.87 -3.44 -25.24
C PHE A 401 -1.87 -2.01 -24.70
N TYR A 402 -2.15 -1.78 -23.42
CA TYR A 402 -2.18 -0.44 -22.84
C TYR A 402 -0.85 0.32 -22.98
N LEU A 403 0.31 -0.35 -22.95
CA LEU A 403 1.62 0.32 -23.00
C LEU A 403 1.82 1.18 -24.26
N GLY A 404 1.17 0.83 -25.39
CA GLY A 404 1.23 1.62 -26.62
C GLY A 404 0.09 2.63 -26.79
N ILE A 405 -0.90 2.70 -25.89
CA ILE A 405 -2.14 3.46 -26.11
C ILE A 405 -1.90 4.96 -26.30
N ASN A 406 -0.86 5.49 -25.65
CA ASN A 406 -0.50 6.90 -25.63
C ASN A 406 0.89 7.17 -26.21
N ASN A 407 1.58 6.14 -26.71
CA ASN A 407 2.96 6.26 -27.13
C ASN A 407 3.09 6.07 -28.65
N ARG A 408 3.74 7.04 -29.29
CA ARG A 408 4.17 6.95 -30.70
C ARG A 408 5.63 6.51 -30.84
N ARG A 409 6.33 6.40 -29.71
CA ARG A 409 7.73 5.96 -29.62
C ARG A 409 7.77 4.52 -29.16
N GLU A 410 8.95 3.94 -29.36
CA GLU A 410 9.29 2.61 -28.85
C GLU A 410 9.25 2.63 -27.32
N VAL A 411 8.54 1.67 -26.72
CA VAL A 411 8.56 1.45 -25.26
C VAL A 411 9.83 0.68 -24.91
N TYR A 412 10.48 1.06 -23.82
CA TYR A 412 11.68 0.44 -23.31
C TYR A 412 11.39 -0.43 -22.09
N PHE A 413 11.80 -1.70 -22.14
CA PHE A 413 11.65 -2.65 -21.04
C PHE A 413 13.03 -2.87 -20.42
N ASP A 414 13.18 -2.52 -19.15
CA ASP A 414 14.40 -2.76 -18.39
C ASP A 414 14.21 -3.95 -17.45
N VAL A 415 14.75 -5.10 -17.83
CA VAL A 415 14.61 -6.36 -17.10
C VAL A 415 15.91 -6.65 -16.37
N PHE A 416 15.94 -6.36 -15.07
CA PHE A 416 17.10 -6.54 -14.20
C PHE A 416 16.74 -7.42 -13.00
N GLN A 417 16.53 -8.72 -13.27
CA GLN A 417 16.10 -9.72 -12.28
C GLN A 417 16.57 -11.11 -12.67
N SER A 418 16.55 -12.06 -11.72
CA SER A 418 16.95 -13.45 -11.97
C SER A 418 15.92 -14.27 -12.77
N TYR A 419 14.64 -13.87 -12.78
CA TYR A 419 13.57 -14.61 -13.46
C TYR A 419 12.51 -13.68 -14.06
N CYS A 420 12.41 -13.61 -15.39
CA CYS A 420 11.28 -13.00 -16.11
C CYS A 420 10.73 -14.05 -17.07
N LYS A 421 9.44 -14.38 -16.98
CA LYS A 421 8.81 -15.27 -17.98
C LYS A 421 8.67 -14.53 -19.31
N GLU A 422 8.52 -15.32 -20.37
CA GLU A 422 8.10 -14.83 -21.68
C GLU A 422 6.84 -13.95 -21.51
N LEU A 423 6.87 -12.75 -22.07
CA LEU A 423 5.69 -11.87 -22.16
C LEU A 423 4.64 -12.49 -23.09
N SER A 424 3.49 -11.83 -23.23
CA SER A 424 2.49 -12.26 -24.22
C SER A 424 2.87 -11.86 -25.66
N GLU A 425 2.32 -12.58 -26.64
CA GLU A 425 2.36 -12.27 -28.08
C GLU A 425 1.94 -10.83 -28.42
N PHE A 426 1.16 -10.17 -27.54
CA PHE A 426 0.76 -8.77 -27.68
C PHE A 426 1.95 -7.80 -27.75
N PHE A 427 3.12 -8.21 -27.27
CA PHE A 427 4.38 -7.51 -27.50
C PHE A 427 4.61 -7.19 -28.98
N TRP A 428 4.26 -8.14 -29.88
CA TRP A 428 4.41 -7.97 -31.32
C TRP A 428 3.30 -7.15 -31.95
N PHE A 429 2.21 -6.86 -31.24
CA PHE A 429 1.07 -6.09 -31.77
C PHE A 429 1.17 -4.60 -31.48
N LEU A 430 2.13 -4.17 -30.65
CA LEU A 430 2.38 -2.76 -30.37
C LEU A 430 2.81 -1.98 -31.63
N PRO A 431 2.48 -0.68 -31.75
CA PRO A 431 2.84 0.13 -32.93
C PRO A 431 4.34 0.10 -33.24
N SER A 432 5.17 0.02 -32.21
CA SER A 432 6.61 -0.23 -32.31
C SER A 432 6.98 -1.39 -31.40
N VAL A 433 7.82 -2.31 -31.87
CA VAL A 433 8.29 -3.45 -31.07
C VAL A 433 9.08 -2.90 -29.87
N PRO A 434 8.75 -3.25 -28.62
CA PRO A 434 9.49 -2.71 -27.48
C PRO A 434 10.98 -3.04 -27.54
N LYS A 435 11.79 -2.07 -27.16
CA LYS A 435 13.22 -2.23 -26.95
C LYS A 435 13.43 -2.83 -25.56
N SER A 436 14.32 -3.81 -25.42
CA SER A 436 14.45 -4.52 -24.13
C SER A 436 15.90 -4.71 -23.67
N SER A 437 16.18 -4.48 -22.39
CA SER A 437 17.45 -4.77 -21.73
C SER A 437 17.25 -5.91 -20.74
N TRP A 438 18.16 -6.88 -20.75
CA TRP A 438 18.08 -8.08 -19.92
C TRP A 438 19.43 -8.24 -19.19
N GLY A 439 19.52 -7.77 -17.95
CA GLY A 439 20.77 -7.69 -17.18
C GLY A 439 21.22 -9.05 -16.63
N ASP A 440 20.37 -9.67 -15.82
CA ASP A 440 20.68 -10.86 -15.01
C ASP A 440 19.81 -12.08 -15.36
N THR A 441 19.32 -12.14 -16.60
CA THR A 441 18.45 -13.22 -17.07
C THR A 441 18.63 -13.49 -18.56
N GLU A 442 18.05 -14.59 -19.04
CA GLU A 442 18.04 -14.94 -20.45
C GLU A 442 16.97 -14.15 -21.21
N LEU A 443 17.22 -13.90 -22.49
CA LEU A 443 16.25 -13.26 -23.37
C LEU A 443 15.03 -14.18 -23.56
N ALA A 444 13.87 -13.77 -23.03
CA ALA A 444 12.61 -14.50 -23.18
C ALA A 444 11.61 -13.68 -24.02
N LEU A 445 11.71 -13.80 -25.34
CA LEU A 445 10.80 -13.10 -26.25
C LEU A 445 9.55 -13.92 -26.57
N PRO A 446 8.37 -13.28 -26.65
CA PRO A 446 7.13 -13.94 -27.01
C PRO A 446 7.18 -14.63 -28.38
N LYS A 447 6.40 -15.70 -28.53
CA LYS A 447 6.16 -16.33 -29.83
C LYS A 447 5.67 -15.31 -30.86
N TYR A 448 6.33 -15.31 -32.02
CA TYR A 448 5.95 -14.47 -33.15
C TYR A 448 4.79 -15.07 -33.94
N THR A 449 3.71 -14.31 -34.18
CA THR A 449 2.50 -14.81 -34.87
C THR A 449 2.06 -13.99 -36.09
N LEU A 450 2.71 -12.87 -36.39
CA LEU A 450 2.36 -12.01 -37.52
C LEU A 450 2.86 -12.57 -38.86
N LYS A 451 2.25 -12.13 -39.97
CA LYS A 451 2.59 -12.60 -41.34
C LYS A 451 3.77 -11.87 -41.98
N PHE A 452 3.99 -10.61 -41.59
CA PHE A 452 5.09 -9.79 -42.10
C PHE A 452 6.32 -9.91 -41.19
N GLN A 453 7.39 -9.16 -41.46
CA GLN A 453 8.61 -9.18 -40.66
C GLN A 453 8.62 -8.02 -39.66
N ARG A 454 8.99 -8.26 -38.39
CA ARG A 454 9.32 -7.22 -37.41
C ARG A 454 10.70 -7.45 -36.80
N THR A 455 11.31 -6.41 -36.23
CA THR A 455 12.64 -6.48 -35.64
C THR A 455 12.60 -6.07 -34.19
N VAL A 456 13.15 -6.91 -33.31
CA VAL A 456 13.35 -6.59 -31.90
C VAL A 456 14.75 -6.02 -31.69
N ILE A 457 14.84 -5.01 -30.84
CA ILE A 457 16.09 -4.40 -30.41
C ILE A 457 16.31 -4.77 -28.94
N TYR A 458 17.40 -5.48 -28.64
CA TYR A 458 17.65 -6.01 -27.30
C TYR A 458 19.11 -5.92 -26.85
N LYS A 459 19.33 -5.95 -25.54
CA LYS A 459 20.66 -6.00 -24.90
C LYS A 459 20.67 -7.11 -23.85
N LEU A 460 21.77 -7.85 -23.74
CA LEU A 460 21.97 -8.95 -22.78
C LEU A 460 23.19 -8.68 -21.89
N GLY A 461 23.01 -8.57 -20.58
CA GLY A 461 24.05 -8.26 -19.61
C GLY A 461 24.43 -6.77 -19.54
N ASP A 462 24.97 -6.38 -18.39
CA ASP A 462 25.41 -5.01 -18.13
C ASP A 462 26.53 -4.57 -19.09
N GLY A 463 26.44 -3.32 -19.54
CA GLY A 463 27.42 -2.72 -20.45
C GLY A 463 27.52 -3.31 -21.88
N LYS A 464 26.72 -4.31 -22.26
CA LYS A 464 26.80 -4.92 -23.61
C LYS A 464 26.12 -4.10 -24.72
N ARG A 465 26.49 -4.35 -25.97
CA ARG A 465 25.97 -3.65 -27.17
C ARG A 465 24.53 -4.07 -27.48
N TRP A 466 23.75 -3.12 -28.00
CA TRP A 466 22.44 -3.36 -28.62
C TRP A 466 22.54 -4.33 -29.80
N ARG A 467 21.60 -5.27 -29.89
CA ARG A 467 21.47 -6.28 -30.95
C ARG A 467 20.08 -6.18 -31.57
N ASN A 468 20.00 -6.50 -32.86
CA ASN A 468 18.74 -6.51 -33.59
C ASN A 468 18.48 -7.93 -34.10
N LYS A 469 17.25 -8.42 -33.96
CA LYS A 469 16.83 -9.73 -34.49
C LYS A 469 15.48 -9.61 -35.17
N SER A 470 15.37 -10.09 -36.40
CA SER A 470 14.13 -10.02 -37.18
C SER A 470 13.35 -11.34 -37.15
N PHE A 471 12.02 -11.24 -37.10
CA PHE A 471 11.08 -12.35 -37.04
C PHE A 471 10.00 -12.19 -38.14
N PRO A 472 9.56 -13.27 -38.82
CA PRO A 472 10.13 -14.61 -38.71
C PRO A 472 11.58 -14.62 -39.21
N GLU A 473 12.42 -15.49 -38.66
CA GLU A 473 13.80 -15.62 -39.16
C GLU A 473 13.74 -16.00 -40.64
N LYS A 474 14.45 -15.26 -41.50
CA LYS A 474 14.56 -15.64 -42.90
C LYS A 474 15.18 -17.03 -42.92
N SER A 475 14.41 -18.02 -43.39
CA SER A 475 14.93 -19.36 -43.63
C SER A 475 16.15 -19.23 -44.52
N SER A 476 17.33 -19.53 -43.99
CA SER A 476 18.55 -19.71 -44.77
C SER A 476 18.27 -20.82 -45.77
N LYS A 477 18.03 -20.44 -47.02
CA LYS A 477 18.01 -21.37 -48.15
C LYS A 477 19.43 -21.68 -48.58
#